data_AF-A0A1S3H1I5-F1
#
_entry.id   AF-A0A1S3H1I5-F1
#
_cell.length_a   1.000
_cell.length_b   1.000
_cell.length_c   1.000
_cell.angle_alpha   90.00
_cell.angle_beta   90.00
_cell.angle_gamma   90.00
#
_symmetry.space_group_name_H-M   'P 1'
#
loop_
_entity.id
_entity.type
_entity.pdbx_description
1 polymer ?
#
loop_
_entity_poly.entity_id
_entity_poly.type
_entity_poly.pdbx_seq_one_letter_code
_entity_poly.pdbx_strand_id
1 'polypeptide(L)'
;MLANLKAMRRLSLTACAIQDPCEEPVTRTSYAAPNGFGKRRRLGVQTTERKNSHSQLGATPNNTEVKFKEMVLSCPRMEVFDLVGAPFIPVFNQYFDVLIKDGVYCGQPIGNDVPYLENISGWYHLRQLTLANLPGLRIGHYLHRILSSCPWIEFLSLASLGPSHACTYDKQLAEGLKHCKNLVDFRLEERYCKLGQYIIPALQHCCKLQRLCAITNKTGVEKHLLLNAVKKLPNLSVIQLFVGMTDAACQELQKALIQYYKSSSDCPGFSIVVIQLKSRVGLYDYLDFVRKMPRNHYKEITRFQPRVDQFMSETRV
;
A
#
# COMPACT_ATOMS: atom_id res chain seq x y z
N MET A 1 24.90 -0.66 10.74
CA MET A 1 24.37 -0.40 12.11
C MET A 1 23.17 -1.30 12.43
N LEU A 2 22.08 -1.31 11.63
CA LEU A 2 20.91 -2.18 11.87
C LEU A 2 21.24 -3.68 11.85
N ALA A 3 22.17 -4.11 10.99
CA ALA A 3 22.61 -5.51 10.89
C ALA A 3 23.24 -6.08 12.18
N ASN A 4 23.64 -5.23 13.15
CA ASN A 4 24.21 -5.73 14.41
C ASN A 4 23.13 -6.11 15.44
N LEU A 5 21.86 -5.81 15.17
CA LEU A 5 20.75 -5.97 16.10
C LEU A 5 20.05 -7.33 15.90
N LYS A 6 20.75 -8.44 16.17
CA LYS A 6 20.29 -9.82 15.91
C LYS A 6 18.98 -10.22 16.60
N ALA A 7 18.61 -9.52 17.68
CA ALA A 7 17.38 -9.74 18.44
C ALA A 7 16.21 -8.84 17.97
N MET A 8 16.41 -8.02 16.95
CA MET A 8 15.38 -7.12 16.41
C MET A 8 14.18 -7.93 15.91
N ARG A 9 13.01 -7.57 16.43
CA ARG A 9 11.72 -8.15 16.02
C ARG A 9 10.82 -7.15 15.29
N ARG A 10 11.11 -5.86 15.40
CA ARG A 10 10.27 -4.79 14.88
C ARG A 10 11.14 -3.71 14.25
N LEU A 11 10.79 -3.29 13.05
CA LEU A 11 11.51 -2.25 12.33
C LEU A 11 10.56 -1.49 11.41
N SER A 12 10.57 -0.17 11.49
CA SER A 12 9.78 0.71 10.62
C SER A 12 10.74 1.71 9.97
N LEU A 13 10.78 1.74 8.64
CA LEU A 13 11.71 2.55 7.86
C LEU A 13 10.99 3.44 6.85
N THR A 14 11.53 4.64 6.63
CA THR A 14 11.26 5.34 5.37
C THR A 14 12.03 4.65 4.24
N ALA A 15 11.45 4.58 3.04
CA ALA A 15 12.13 3.95 1.90
C ALA A 15 13.48 4.60 1.55
N CYS A 16 13.61 5.91 1.79
CA CYS A 16 14.86 6.62 1.60
C CYS A 16 15.96 6.28 2.63
N ALA A 17 15.62 5.69 3.79
CA ALA A 17 16.62 5.26 4.77
C ALA A 17 17.45 4.05 4.31
N ILE A 18 16.96 3.33 3.30
CA ILE A 18 17.62 2.13 2.75
C ILE A 18 18.42 2.49 1.49
N GLN A 19 18.01 3.55 0.79
CA GLN A 19 18.61 3.96 -0.46
C GLN A 19 19.95 4.65 -0.23
N ASP A 20 20.90 4.36 -1.12
CA ASP A 20 22.09 5.18 -1.22
C ASP A 20 21.67 6.61 -1.64
N PRO A 21 22.32 7.65 -1.10
CA PRO A 21 22.05 9.01 -1.53
C PRO A 21 22.27 9.10 -3.04
N CYS A 22 21.25 9.58 -3.78
CA CYS A 22 21.44 9.89 -5.19
C CYS A 22 22.50 10.99 -5.28
N GLU A 23 23.62 10.70 -5.93
CA GLU A 23 24.58 11.69 -6.40
C GLU A 23 23.95 12.47 -7.56
N GLU A 24 22.97 13.33 -7.28
CA GLU A 24 22.69 14.53 -8.07
C GLU A 24 21.55 15.34 -7.42
N PRO A 25 21.80 16.56 -6.95
CA PRO A 25 20.71 17.46 -6.57
C PRO A 25 19.97 17.85 -7.84
N VAL A 26 18.72 17.41 -7.98
CA VAL A 26 17.78 18.00 -8.93
C VAL A 26 17.56 19.45 -8.49
N THR A 27 18.32 20.38 -9.07
CA THR A 27 18.08 21.81 -8.92
C THR A 27 16.64 22.07 -9.33
N ARG A 28 15.79 22.41 -8.34
CA ARG A 28 14.47 22.98 -8.57
C ARG A 28 14.67 24.25 -9.39
N THR A 29 14.38 24.19 -10.69
CA THR A 29 14.18 25.37 -11.51
C THR A 29 12.98 26.12 -10.94
N SER A 30 13.26 27.22 -10.24
CA SER A 30 12.25 28.20 -9.84
C SER A 30 11.54 28.69 -11.10
N TYR A 31 10.23 28.44 -11.20
CA TYR A 31 9.39 29.09 -12.18
C TYR A 31 9.30 30.59 -11.85
N ALA A 32 10.21 31.38 -12.41
CA ALA A 32 10.04 32.83 -12.49
C ALA A 32 8.99 33.14 -13.56
N ALA A 33 8.04 34.00 -13.21
CA ALA A 33 6.94 34.46 -14.06
C ALA A 33 7.44 35.15 -15.36
N PRO A 34 6.67 35.12 -16.46
CA PRO A 34 7.11 35.62 -17.75
C PRO A 34 6.93 37.14 -17.84
N ASN A 35 8.04 37.88 -17.98
CA ASN A 35 8.02 39.29 -18.36
C ASN A 35 8.87 39.51 -19.62
N GLY A 36 8.24 40.08 -20.66
CA GLY A 36 8.93 40.95 -21.63
C GLY A 36 9.25 40.37 -23.01
N PHE A 37 8.64 40.98 -24.04
CA PHE A 37 8.98 40.84 -25.45
C PHE A 37 10.41 41.34 -25.77
N GLY A 38 11.18 40.56 -26.55
CA GLY A 38 12.47 40.99 -27.12
C GLY A 38 13.02 39.97 -28.12
N LYS A 39 13.42 40.41 -29.31
CA LYS A 39 13.79 39.61 -30.50
C LYS A 39 15.23 39.04 -30.46
N ARG A 40 15.41 37.88 -31.14
CA ARG A 40 16.64 37.24 -31.71
C ARG A 40 17.63 36.68 -30.67
N ARG A 41 18.20 35.47 -30.82
CA ARG A 41 18.95 34.91 -31.97
C ARG A 41 19.10 33.37 -31.75
N ARG A 42 18.87 32.54 -32.78
CA ARG A 42 19.17 31.09 -32.73
C ARG A 42 20.68 30.88 -32.81
N LEU A 43 21.24 30.17 -31.83
CA LEU A 43 22.59 29.59 -31.88
C LEU A 43 22.46 28.08 -31.68
N GLY A 44 22.90 27.33 -32.69
CA GLY A 44 22.81 25.87 -32.72
C GLY A 44 23.72 25.24 -31.67
N VAL A 45 23.20 24.22 -30.99
CA VAL A 45 23.99 23.31 -30.17
C VAL A 45 24.11 21.99 -30.92
N GLN A 46 25.35 21.62 -31.17
CA GLN A 46 25.78 20.42 -31.86
C GLN A 46 25.26 19.16 -31.14
N THR A 47 24.57 18.31 -31.88
CA THR A 47 24.41 16.89 -31.56
C THR A 47 25.77 16.20 -31.65
N THR A 48 26.33 15.78 -30.52
CA THR A 48 27.42 14.79 -30.49
C THR A 48 26.97 13.58 -29.67
N GLU A 49 26.51 12.59 -30.43
CA GLU A 49 26.56 11.14 -30.24
C GLU A 49 26.88 10.62 -28.83
N ARG A 50 25.84 10.13 -28.13
CA ARG A 50 26.01 9.13 -27.07
C ARG A 50 26.43 7.81 -27.72
N LYS A 51 27.69 7.41 -27.51
CA LYS A 51 28.20 6.08 -27.87
C LYS A 51 27.37 5.00 -27.19
N ASN A 52 26.64 4.24 -27.99
CA ASN A 52 26.08 2.94 -27.61
C ASN A 52 27.23 1.95 -27.41
N SER A 53 27.48 1.56 -26.16
CA SER A 53 28.16 0.29 -25.84
C SER A 53 27.13 -0.67 -25.25
N HIS A 54 26.55 -1.49 -26.13
CA HIS A 54 25.93 -2.74 -25.74
C HIS A 54 26.98 -3.63 -25.08
N SER A 55 26.88 -3.80 -23.76
CA SER A 55 27.39 -4.98 -23.08
C SER A 55 26.37 -5.42 -22.03
N GLN A 56 25.57 -6.42 -22.40
CA GLN A 56 24.92 -7.29 -21.43
C GLN A 56 26.02 -8.17 -20.82
N LEU A 57 26.35 -7.95 -19.55
CA LEU A 57 27.05 -8.91 -18.70
C LEU A 57 26.95 -8.44 -17.24
N GLY A 58 26.17 -9.17 -16.43
CA GLY A 58 26.12 -9.09 -14.97
C GLY A 58 25.81 -7.71 -14.38
N ALA A 59 24.53 -7.40 -14.16
CA ALA A 59 24.16 -6.28 -13.31
C ALA A 59 24.70 -6.54 -11.90
N THR A 60 25.77 -5.86 -11.50
CA THR A 60 26.24 -5.86 -10.12
C THR A 60 25.10 -5.35 -9.25
N PRO A 61 24.67 -6.09 -8.20
CA PRO A 61 23.58 -5.65 -7.34
C PRO A 61 23.91 -4.28 -6.78
N ASN A 62 22.94 -3.37 -6.80
CA ASN A 62 23.15 -2.04 -6.26
C ASN A 62 23.46 -2.14 -4.75
N ASN A 63 24.24 -1.20 -4.23
CA ASN A 63 24.70 -1.24 -2.83
C ASN A 63 23.53 -1.25 -1.83
N THR A 64 22.42 -0.60 -2.18
CA THR A 64 21.12 -0.65 -1.49
C THR A 64 20.59 -2.08 -1.33
N GLU A 65 20.59 -2.89 -2.39
CA GLU A 65 20.13 -4.29 -2.38
C GLU A 65 21.03 -5.15 -1.51
N VAL A 66 22.35 -4.98 -1.61
CA VAL A 66 23.33 -5.69 -0.79
C VAL A 66 23.12 -5.38 0.69
N LYS A 67 23.03 -4.10 1.05
CA LYS A 67 22.78 -3.66 2.44
C LYS A 67 21.45 -4.16 2.99
N PHE A 68 20.39 -4.10 2.19
CA PHE A 68 19.07 -4.58 2.60
C PHE A 68 19.08 -6.08 2.82
N LYS A 69 19.72 -6.84 1.93
CA LYS A 69 19.90 -8.29 2.08
C LYS A 69 20.71 -8.64 3.33
N GLU A 70 21.81 -7.94 3.60
CA GLU A 70 22.61 -8.12 4.81
C GLU A 70 21.79 -7.86 6.08
N MET A 71 20.97 -6.79 6.08
CA MET A 71 20.06 -6.49 7.18
C MET A 71 19.04 -7.63 7.39
N VAL A 72 18.44 -8.15 6.33
CA VAL A 72 17.50 -9.28 6.43
C VAL A 72 18.17 -10.48 7.08
N LEU A 73 19.34 -10.87 6.56
CA LEU A 73 20.11 -12.03 7.05
C LEU A 73 20.52 -11.87 8.52
N SER A 74 20.81 -10.65 8.95
CA SER A 74 21.28 -10.37 10.30
C SER A 74 20.16 -10.24 11.33
N CYS A 75 18.92 -10.03 10.89
CA CYS A 75 17.73 -9.90 11.74
C CYS A 75 16.69 -11.02 11.49
N PRO A 76 17.03 -12.31 11.72
CA PRO A 76 16.18 -13.46 11.33
C PRO A 76 14.89 -13.60 12.17
N ARG A 77 14.79 -12.86 13.29
CA ARG A 77 13.65 -12.88 14.22
C ARG A 77 12.64 -11.76 13.94
N MET A 78 12.73 -11.11 12.78
CA MET A 78 11.80 -10.05 12.42
C MET A 78 10.35 -10.56 12.43
N GLU A 79 9.49 -9.89 13.20
CA GLU A 79 8.06 -10.16 13.31
C GLU A 79 7.22 -9.02 12.73
N VAL A 80 7.74 -7.80 12.73
CA VAL A 80 7.03 -6.60 12.26
C VAL A 80 7.95 -5.77 11.40
N PHE A 81 7.55 -5.52 10.16
CA PHE A 81 8.29 -4.68 9.24
C PHE A 81 7.39 -3.69 8.53
N ASP A 82 7.73 -2.40 8.61
CA ASP A 82 7.09 -1.35 7.86
C ASP A 82 8.11 -0.66 6.95
N LEU A 83 7.76 -0.53 5.66
CA LEU A 83 8.54 0.23 4.70
C LEU A 83 7.64 1.22 3.97
N VAL A 84 7.86 2.50 4.22
CA VAL A 84 6.98 3.57 3.74
C VAL A 84 7.78 4.60 2.98
N GLY A 85 7.45 4.79 1.71
CA GLY A 85 7.98 5.88 0.92
C GLY A 85 7.50 7.24 1.41
N ALA A 86 8.32 8.26 1.20
CA ALA A 86 8.12 9.60 1.73
C ALA A 86 8.29 10.63 0.59
N PRO A 87 7.36 11.59 0.38
CA PRO A 87 6.08 11.81 1.06
C PRO A 87 4.97 10.85 0.66
N PHE A 88 4.22 10.37 1.65
CA PHE A 88 3.03 9.56 1.45
C PHE A 88 1.80 10.23 2.06
N ILE A 89 0.81 10.50 1.21
CA ILE A 89 -0.52 10.95 1.62
C ILE A 89 -1.50 9.86 1.17
N PRO A 90 -2.13 9.14 2.11
CA PRO A 90 -3.12 8.12 1.77
C PRO A 90 -4.23 8.68 0.88
N VAL A 91 -4.58 7.96 -0.17
CA VAL A 91 -5.74 8.17 -1.05
C VAL A 91 -7.01 8.35 -0.22
N PHE A 92 -7.15 7.57 0.86
CA PHE A 92 -8.26 7.73 1.80
C PHE A 92 -8.37 9.16 2.33
N ASN A 93 -7.25 9.72 2.78
CA ASN A 93 -7.19 11.06 3.35
C ASN A 93 -7.43 12.14 2.28
N GLN A 94 -7.03 11.89 1.03
CA GLN A 94 -7.26 12.82 -0.08
C GLN A 94 -8.75 13.04 -0.38
N TYR A 95 -9.61 12.06 -0.10
CA TYR A 95 -11.04 12.12 -0.41
C TYR A 95 -11.93 12.39 0.80
N PHE A 96 -11.54 11.93 1.99
CA PHE A 96 -12.35 12.03 3.20
C PHE A 96 -11.85 13.06 4.22
N ASP A 97 -10.84 13.86 3.85
CA ASP A 97 -10.40 15.12 4.49
C ASP A 97 -10.37 15.11 6.04
N VAL A 98 -9.71 14.10 6.61
CA VAL A 98 -9.40 14.07 8.04
C VAL A 98 -7.98 14.61 8.24
N LEU A 99 -7.85 15.94 8.23
CA LEU A 99 -6.77 16.73 8.87
C LEU A 99 -5.44 16.01 9.09
N ILE A 100 -4.66 15.77 8.03
CA ILE A 100 -3.20 15.56 8.16
C ILE A 100 -2.55 16.39 7.06
N LYS A 101 -2.09 17.58 7.42
CA LYS A 101 -1.37 18.49 6.52
C LYS A 101 0.09 18.11 6.31
N ASP A 102 0.61 17.17 7.11
CA ASP A 102 2.05 16.90 7.14
C ASP A 102 2.33 15.46 6.72
N GLY A 103 2.81 15.30 5.48
CA GLY A 103 3.40 14.05 5.01
C GLY A 103 4.83 13.89 5.55
N VAL A 104 5.32 12.66 5.66
CA VAL A 104 6.74 12.41 5.93
C VAL A 104 7.51 12.83 4.68
N TYR A 105 8.11 14.02 4.63
CA TYR A 105 8.90 14.44 3.47
C TYR A 105 10.29 13.84 3.55
N CYS A 106 10.66 13.03 2.55
CA CYS A 106 12.06 12.68 2.32
C CYS A 106 12.48 13.28 0.98
N GLY A 107 13.63 13.96 0.95
CA GLY A 107 14.09 14.72 -0.22
C GLY A 107 14.58 13.87 -1.40
N GLN A 108 14.52 12.53 -1.29
CA GLN A 108 15.08 11.63 -2.27
C GLN A 108 13.96 10.79 -2.93
N PRO A 109 13.81 10.84 -4.26
CA PRO A 109 12.86 10.01 -4.97
C PRO A 109 13.25 8.55 -4.84
N ILE A 110 12.26 7.70 -4.53
CA ILE A 110 12.47 6.26 -4.45
C ILE A 110 12.87 5.77 -5.84
N GLY A 111 14.01 5.05 -5.92
CA GLY A 111 14.54 4.50 -7.15
C GLY A 111 13.48 3.79 -8.02
N ASN A 112 13.74 3.77 -9.33
CA ASN A 112 12.80 3.33 -10.36
C ASN A 112 12.39 1.85 -10.28
N ASP A 113 13.16 1.04 -9.54
CA ASP A 113 12.88 -0.37 -9.26
C ASP A 113 13.27 -0.71 -7.81
N VAL A 114 12.61 -1.73 -7.24
CA VAL A 114 12.78 -2.15 -5.85
C VAL A 114 12.97 -3.67 -5.73
N PRO A 115 13.91 -4.28 -6.49
CA PRO A 115 14.11 -5.73 -6.48
C PRO A 115 14.47 -6.26 -5.09
N TYR A 116 15.16 -5.43 -4.30
CA TYR A 116 15.54 -5.76 -2.93
C TYR A 116 14.38 -6.11 -1.99
N LEU A 117 13.13 -5.72 -2.31
CA LEU A 117 11.96 -6.10 -1.52
C LEU A 117 11.79 -7.61 -1.42
N GLU A 118 12.22 -8.37 -2.43
CA GLU A 118 12.11 -9.83 -2.38
C GLU A 118 12.89 -10.43 -1.20
N ASN A 119 13.94 -9.76 -0.71
CA ASN A 119 14.71 -10.21 0.44
C ASN A 119 13.85 -10.27 1.72
N ILE A 120 12.73 -9.55 1.81
CA ILE A 120 11.78 -9.67 2.94
C ILE A 120 11.31 -11.13 3.11
N SER A 121 11.32 -11.94 2.04
CA SER A 121 11.03 -13.38 2.11
C SER A 121 11.96 -14.17 3.04
N GLY A 122 13.13 -13.63 3.40
CA GLY A 122 14.05 -14.21 4.38
C GLY A 122 13.57 -14.13 5.84
N TRP A 123 12.57 -13.30 6.13
CA TRP A 123 11.99 -13.18 7.47
C TRP A 123 10.84 -14.15 7.67
N TYR A 124 11.18 -15.41 7.91
CA TYR A 124 10.20 -16.48 8.12
C TYR A 124 9.17 -16.16 9.24
N HIS A 125 9.60 -15.50 10.32
CA HIS A 125 8.76 -15.16 11.47
C HIS A 125 7.91 -13.90 11.29
N LEU A 126 7.89 -13.31 10.10
CA LEU A 126 7.17 -12.06 9.84
C LEU A 126 5.66 -12.25 10.04
N ARG A 127 5.09 -11.45 10.95
CA ARG A 127 3.66 -11.42 11.31
C ARG A 127 2.95 -10.18 10.78
N GLN A 128 3.65 -9.04 10.72
CA GLN A 128 3.08 -7.79 10.26
C GLN A 128 3.95 -7.19 9.16
N LEU A 129 3.33 -6.87 8.03
CA LEU A 129 3.99 -6.23 6.90
C LEU A 129 3.19 -5.01 6.43
N THR A 130 3.83 -3.85 6.46
CA THR A 130 3.30 -2.63 5.83
C THR A 130 4.23 -2.20 4.70
N LEU A 131 3.71 -2.12 3.48
CA LEU A 131 4.41 -1.53 2.34
C LEU A 131 3.58 -0.38 1.81
N ALA A 132 4.16 0.82 1.73
CA ALA A 132 3.45 1.95 1.18
C ALA A 132 4.34 2.88 0.35
N ASN A 133 3.74 3.50 -0.68
CA ASN A 133 4.38 4.51 -1.50
C ASN A 133 5.69 4.03 -2.14
N LEU A 134 5.65 2.87 -2.80
CA LEU A 134 6.82 2.26 -3.45
C LEU A 134 6.61 2.27 -4.97
N PRO A 135 6.77 3.42 -5.66
CA PRO A 135 6.45 3.55 -7.07
C PRO A 135 7.31 2.66 -7.99
N GLY A 136 8.48 2.23 -7.51
CA GLY A 136 9.36 1.30 -8.21
C GLY A 136 8.86 -0.15 -8.23
N LEU A 137 7.78 -0.52 -7.51
CA LEU A 137 7.25 -1.89 -7.52
C LEU A 137 6.50 -2.16 -8.85
N ARG A 138 7.26 -2.42 -9.91
CA ARG A 138 6.73 -2.64 -11.26
C ARG A 138 6.29 -4.07 -11.48
N ILE A 139 6.94 -5.02 -10.79
CA ILE A 139 6.70 -6.45 -10.95
C ILE A 139 6.11 -7.02 -9.66
N GLY A 140 4.92 -7.62 -9.75
CA GLY A 140 4.23 -8.18 -8.59
C GLY A 140 4.85 -9.45 -7.99
N HIS A 141 5.84 -10.06 -8.66
CA HIS A 141 6.41 -11.35 -8.23
C HIS A 141 7.07 -11.28 -6.85
N TYR A 142 7.62 -10.13 -6.48
CA TYR A 142 8.18 -9.90 -5.15
C TYR A 142 7.12 -10.10 -4.06
N LEU A 143 5.90 -9.59 -4.25
CA LEU A 143 4.80 -9.77 -3.29
C LEU A 143 4.41 -11.24 -3.16
N HIS A 144 4.29 -11.96 -4.28
CA HIS A 144 4.04 -13.40 -4.24
C HIS A 144 5.12 -14.13 -3.45
N ARG A 145 6.41 -13.86 -3.71
CA ARG A 145 7.54 -14.49 -3.04
C ARG A 145 7.58 -14.21 -1.53
N ILE A 146 7.31 -12.98 -1.13
CA ILE A 146 7.22 -12.60 0.29
C ILE A 146 6.08 -13.37 0.97
N LEU A 147 4.87 -13.30 0.41
CA LEU A 147 3.68 -13.90 1.03
C LEU A 147 3.72 -15.43 1.08
N SER A 148 4.36 -16.08 0.09
CA SER A 148 4.58 -17.52 0.09
C SER A 148 5.67 -17.99 1.05
N SER A 149 6.63 -17.13 1.40
CA SER A 149 7.75 -17.46 2.29
C SER A 149 7.52 -17.07 3.76
N CYS A 150 6.55 -16.21 4.02
CA CYS A 150 6.19 -15.71 5.35
C CYS A 150 4.82 -16.28 5.80
N PRO A 151 4.75 -17.54 6.27
CA PRO A 151 3.47 -18.21 6.56
C PRO A 151 2.74 -17.66 7.80
N TRP A 152 3.43 -16.86 8.62
CA TRP A 152 2.93 -16.32 9.89
C TRP A 152 2.33 -14.92 9.74
N ILE A 153 2.18 -14.39 8.53
CA ILE A 153 1.57 -13.08 8.31
C ILE A 153 0.13 -13.09 8.86
N GLU A 154 -0.09 -12.21 9.84
CA GLU A 154 -1.35 -11.93 10.51
C GLU A 154 -1.92 -10.57 10.07
N PHE A 155 -1.05 -9.61 9.75
CA PHE A 155 -1.42 -8.27 9.30
C PHE A 155 -0.68 -7.91 8.02
N LEU A 156 -1.42 -7.51 6.99
CA LEU A 156 -0.87 -7.04 5.72
C LEU A 156 -1.52 -5.72 5.32
N SER A 157 -0.71 -4.67 5.18
CA SER A 157 -1.14 -3.34 4.75
C SER A 157 -0.33 -2.87 3.53
N LEU A 158 -1.01 -2.71 2.40
CA LEU A 158 -0.42 -2.30 1.12
C LEU A 158 -1.08 -1.00 0.66
N ALA A 159 -0.28 -0.01 0.27
CA ALA A 159 -0.83 1.27 -0.23
C ALA A 159 0.05 1.94 -1.29
N SER A 160 -0.52 2.34 -2.43
CA SER A 160 0.21 3.10 -3.47
C SER A 160 1.57 2.49 -3.87
N LEU A 161 1.54 1.21 -4.27
CA LEU A 161 2.68 0.47 -4.78
C LEU A 161 2.69 0.51 -6.31
N GLY A 162 3.88 0.61 -6.89
CA GLY A 162 4.06 0.64 -8.33
C GLY A 162 3.59 1.93 -9.00
N PRO A 163 3.44 1.92 -10.34
CA PRO A 163 3.14 3.12 -11.09
C PRO A 163 1.76 3.68 -10.74
N SER A 164 1.67 5.01 -10.62
CA SER A 164 0.48 5.73 -10.14
C SER A 164 -0.80 5.53 -10.97
N HIS A 165 -0.71 4.96 -12.16
CA HIS A 165 -1.81 4.81 -13.13
C HIS A 165 -2.19 3.35 -13.42
N ALA A 166 -1.54 2.37 -12.77
CA ALA A 166 -1.83 0.96 -12.99
C ALA A 166 -1.52 0.13 -11.72
N CYS A 167 -2.31 -0.92 -11.50
CA CYS A 167 -1.95 -1.96 -10.53
C CYS A 167 -1.34 -3.12 -11.31
N THR A 168 -0.02 -3.29 -11.25
CA THR A 168 0.72 -4.29 -12.04
C THR A 168 0.97 -5.59 -11.29
N TYR A 169 0.40 -5.72 -10.08
CA TYR A 169 0.71 -6.79 -9.14
C TYR A 169 -0.52 -7.50 -8.58
N ASP A 170 -1.74 -7.15 -9.01
CA ASP A 170 -2.99 -7.69 -8.48
C ASP A 170 -3.07 -9.23 -8.58
N LYS A 171 -2.65 -9.81 -9.71
CA LYS A 171 -2.58 -11.26 -9.90
C LYS A 171 -1.57 -11.93 -8.96
N GLN A 172 -0.35 -11.42 -8.87
CA GLN A 172 0.69 -12.01 -8.03
C GLN A 172 0.40 -11.84 -6.55
N LEU A 173 -0.20 -10.71 -6.15
CA LEU A 173 -0.73 -10.52 -4.81
C LEU A 173 -1.83 -11.55 -4.52
N ALA A 174 -2.77 -11.76 -5.45
CA ALA A 174 -3.82 -12.76 -5.29
C ALA A 174 -3.25 -14.18 -5.12
N GLU A 175 -2.24 -14.58 -5.90
CA GLU A 175 -1.57 -15.86 -5.69
C GLU A 175 -0.88 -15.92 -4.31
N GLY A 176 -0.17 -14.85 -3.92
CA GLY A 176 0.51 -14.78 -2.62
C GLY A 176 -0.45 -14.89 -1.44
N LEU A 177 -1.59 -14.20 -1.49
CA LEU A 177 -2.62 -14.22 -0.45
C LEU A 177 -3.13 -15.64 -0.17
N LYS A 178 -3.11 -16.55 -1.14
CA LYS A 178 -3.55 -17.95 -0.93
C LYS A 178 -2.69 -18.69 0.11
N HIS A 179 -1.45 -18.24 0.32
CA HIS A 179 -0.52 -18.80 1.30
C HIS A 179 -0.69 -18.22 2.72
N CYS A 180 -1.37 -17.07 2.86
CA CYS A 180 -1.50 -16.36 4.13
C CYS A 180 -2.64 -16.93 5.01
N LYS A 181 -2.50 -18.17 5.49
CA LYS A 181 -3.53 -18.84 6.31
C LYS A 181 -3.76 -18.19 7.67
N ASN A 182 -2.77 -17.46 8.17
CA ASN A 182 -2.84 -16.74 9.44
C ASN A 182 -3.33 -15.31 9.33
N LEU A 183 -3.64 -14.83 8.12
CA LEU A 183 -4.03 -13.44 7.89
C LEU A 183 -5.33 -13.11 8.64
N VAL A 184 -5.24 -12.18 9.57
CA VAL A 184 -6.35 -11.64 10.37
C VAL A 184 -6.82 -10.31 9.78
N ASP A 185 -5.87 -9.48 9.38
CA ASP A 185 -6.12 -8.11 8.91
C ASP A 185 -5.52 -7.89 7.53
N PHE A 186 -6.39 -7.48 6.61
CA PHE A 186 -5.96 -7.10 5.27
C PHE A 186 -6.42 -5.68 4.94
N ARG A 187 -5.44 -4.81 4.68
CA ARG A 187 -5.64 -3.46 4.20
C ARG A 187 -4.99 -3.29 2.83
N LEU A 188 -5.79 -2.89 1.84
CA LEU A 188 -5.31 -2.59 0.51
C LEU A 188 -5.82 -1.22 0.06
N GLU A 189 -4.91 -0.30 -0.21
CA GLU A 189 -5.24 1.01 -0.74
C GLU A 189 -4.59 1.21 -2.10
N GLU A 190 -5.36 0.86 -3.13
CA GLU A 190 -4.92 1.00 -4.50
C GLU A 190 -5.95 1.45 -5.52
N ARG A 191 -5.64 2.59 -6.14
CA ARG A 191 -6.50 3.27 -7.11
C ARG A 191 -6.92 2.35 -8.27
N TYR A 192 -6.02 1.50 -8.76
CA TYR A 192 -6.25 0.74 -9.99
C TYR A 192 -6.39 -0.78 -9.76
N CYS A 193 -6.45 -1.23 -8.51
CA CYS A 193 -6.56 -2.65 -8.18
C CYS A 193 -7.94 -3.22 -8.58
N LYS A 194 -7.95 -4.38 -9.22
CA LYS A 194 -9.19 -5.10 -9.58
C LYS A 194 -9.62 -6.02 -8.43
N LEU A 195 -10.21 -5.39 -7.40
CA LEU A 195 -10.57 -6.05 -6.13
C LEU A 195 -11.45 -7.29 -6.34
N GLY A 196 -12.55 -7.18 -7.08
CA GLY A 196 -13.48 -8.30 -7.31
C GLY A 196 -12.94 -9.41 -8.20
N GLN A 197 -12.04 -9.08 -9.14
CA GLN A 197 -11.53 -10.05 -10.11
C GLN A 197 -10.48 -10.98 -9.51
N TYR A 198 -9.55 -10.43 -8.72
CA TYR A 198 -8.38 -11.20 -8.25
C TYR A 198 -8.32 -11.33 -6.73
N ILE A 199 -8.54 -10.23 -6.02
CA ILE A 199 -8.25 -10.16 -4.58
C ILE A 199 -9.34 -10.84 -3.75
N ILE A 200 -10.62 -10.53 -3.98
CA ILE A 200 -11.74 -11.14 -3.25
C ILE A 200 -11.75 -12.68 -3.38
N PRO A 201 -11.58 -13.26 -4.59
CA PRO A 201 -11.45 -14.71 -4.73
C PRO A 201 -10.25 -15.30 -3.97
N ALA A 202 -9.11 -14.61 -3.97
CA ALA A 202 -7.93 -15.06 -3.24
C ALA A 202 -8.15 -15.08 -1.72
N LEU A 203 -8.80 -14.05 -1.17
CA LEU A 203 -9.06 -13.93 0.27
C LEU A 203 -9.88 -15.10 0.84
N GLN A 204 -10.65 -15.82 0.02
CA GLN A 204 -11.36 -17.04 0.45
C GLN A 204 -10.43 -18.13 1.02
N HIS A 205 -9.13 -18.03 0.78
CA HIS A 205 -8.12 -18.96 1.28
C HIS A 205 -7.55 -18.55 2.65
N CYS A 206 -7.92 -17.38 3.17
CA CYS A 206 -7.46 -16.78 4.43
C CYS A 206 -8.50 -17.03 5.54
N CYS A 207 -8.58 -18.25 6.07
CA CYS A 207 -9.64 -18.65 6.99
C CYS A 207 -9.68 -17.89 8.34
N LYS A 208 -8.57 -17.26 8.74
CA LYS A 208 -8.48 -16.43 9.95
C LYS A 208 -8.83 -14.96 9.71
N LEU A 209 -9.17 -14.56 8.49
CA LEU A 209 -9.42 -13.16 8.16
C LEU A 209 -10.62 -12.64 8.94
N GLN A 210 -10.40 -11.59 9.71
CA GLN A 210 -11.41 -10.93 10.53
C GLN A 210 -11.78 -9.56 10.01
N ARG A 211 -10.81 -8.83 9.43
CA ARG A 211 -11.00 -7.44 9.05
C ARG A 211 -10.43 -7.17 7.66
N LEU A 212 -11.28 -6.64 6.78
CA LEU A 212 -10.95 -6.25 5.41
C LEU A 212 -11.19 -4.75 5.25
N CYS A 213 -10.15 -4.03 4.82
CA CYS A 213 -10.25 -2.65 4.36
C CYS A 213 -9.67 -2.54 2.96
N ALA A 214 -10.49 -2.14 1.98
CA ALA A 214 -10.05 -1.99 0.60
C ALA A 214 -10.50 -0.66 0.01
N ILE A 215 -9.56 0.07 -0.59
CA ILE A 215 -9.78 1.38 -1.19
C ILE A 215 -9.31 1.31 -2.65
N THR A 216 -10.21 1.57 -3.60
CA THR A 216 -9.89 1.57 -5.03
C THR A 216 -10.80 2.49 -5.84
N ASN A 217 -10.27 3.07 -6.92
CA ASN A 217 -11.08 3.81 -7.90
C ASN A 217 -11.75 2.87 -8.91
N LYS A 218 -11.49 1.56 -8.86
CA LYS A 218 -12.09 0.60 -9.79
C LYS A 218 -13.49 0.19 -9.35
N THR A 219 -14.30 -0.09 -10.36
CA THR A 219 -15.58 -0.81 -10.25
C THR A 219 -15.32 -2.32 -10.31
N GLY A 220 -16.39 -3.11 -10.18
CA GLY A 220 -16.31 -4.57 -10.39
C GLY A 220 -16.25 -5.39 -9.10
N VAL A 221 -16.69 -4.84 -7.98
CA VAL A 221 -17.02 -5.65 -6.80
C VAL A 221 -18.45 -6.12 -6.96
N GLU A 222 -18.61 -7.29 -7.58
CA GLU A 222 -19.94 -7.86 -7.82
C GLU A 222 -20.52 -8.47 -6.55
N LYS A 223 -21.80 -8.19 -6.29
CA LYS A 223 -22.53 -8.63 -5.10
C LYS A 223 -22.43 -10.14 -4.85
N HIS A 224 -22.62 -10.94 -5.89
CA HIS A 224 -22.59 -12.39 -5.76
C HIS A 224 -21.18 -12.92 -5.43
N LEU A 225 -20.13 -12.33 -6.02
CA LEU A 225 -18.74 -12.72 -5.75
C LEU A 225 -18.35 -12.43 -4.30
N LEU A 226 -18.69 -11.23 -3.82
CA LEU A 226 -18.38 -10.84 -2.44
C LEU A 226 -19.16 -11.68 -1.42
N LEU A 227 -20.47 -11.89 -1.63
CA LEU A 227 -21.27 -12.75 -0.73
C LEU A 227 -20.75 -14.19 -0.69
N ASN A 228 -20.36 -14.76 -1.84
CA ASN A 228 -19.76 -16.09 -1.88
C ASN A 228 -18.42 -16.15 -1.15
N ALA A 229 -17.63 -15.08 -1.19
CA ALA A 229 -16.38 -14.99 -0.44
C ALA A 229 -16.62 -14.91 1.06
N VAL A 230 -17.54 -14.04 1.48
CA VAL A 230 -17.90 -13.86 2.90
C VAL A 230 -18.40 -15.17 3.52
N LYS A 231 -19.19 -15.97 2.80
CA LYS A 231 -19.63 -17.30 3.25
C LYS A 231 -18.49 -18.27 3.58
N LYS A 232 -17.32 -18.10 2.95
CA LYS A 232 -16.13 -18.92 3.19
C LYS A 232 -15.20 -18.34 4.25
N LEU A 233 -15.52 -17.16 4.79
CA LEU A 233 -14.71 -16.41 5.74
C LEU A 233 -15.49 -16.28 7.06
N PRO A 234 -15.53 -17.33 7.90
CA PRO A 234 -16.42 -17.38 9.07
C PRO A 234 -16.09 -16.30 10.10
N ASN A 235 -14.83 -15.87 10.16
CA ASN A 235 -14.36 -14.89 11.14
C ASN A 235 -14.45 -13.44 10.66
N LEU A 236 -14.80 -13.21 9.38
CA LEU A 236 -14.84 -11.87 8.80
C LEU A 236 -16.00 -11.09 9.41
N SER A 237 -15.67 -10.10 10.24
CA SER A 237 -16.64 -9.30 10.99
C SER A 237 -16.57 -7.82 10.65
N VAL A 238 -15.46 -7.36 10.06
CA VAL A 238 -15.26 -5.99 9.62
C VAL A 238 -15.00 -5.96 8.12
N ILE A 239 -15.85 -5.24 7.38
CA ILE A 239 -15.71 -5.02 5.94
C ILE A 239 -15.82 -3.53 5.67
N GLN A 240 -14.75 -2.95 5.13
CA GLN A 240 -14.70 -1.54 4.75
C GLN A 240 -14.27 -1.43 3.29
N LEU A 241 -15.21 -1.10 2.41
CA LEU A 241 -14.95 -0.98 0.98
C LEU A 241 -15.19 0.45 0.54
N PHE A 242 -14.13 1.10 0.05
CA PHE A 242 -14.20 2.42 -0.55
C PHE A 242 -13.88 2.28 -2.04
N VAL A 243 -14.92 2.16 -2.86
CA VAL A 243 -14.81 1.65 -4.23
C VAL A 243 -15.26 2.69 -5.26
N GLY A 244 -14.87 2.52 -6.53
CA GLY A 244 -15.26 3.40 -7.63
C GLY A 244 -16.67 3.16 -8.19
N MET A 245 -17.50 2.37 -7.50
CA MET A 245 -18.88 2.07 -7.91
C MET A 245 -19.82 3.25 -7.67
N THR A 246 -21.03 3.21 -8.23
CA THR A 246 -22.06 4.22 -7.94
C THR A 246 -22.58 4.07 -6.51
N ASP A 247 -23.05 5.17 -5.91
CA ASP A 247 -23.70 5.15 -4.59
C ASP A 247 -24.82 4.12 -4.49
N ALA A 248 -25.69 4.02 -5.51
CA ALA A 248 -26.77 3.03 -5.54
C ALA A 248 -26.24 1.59 -5.48
N ALA A 249 -25.19 1.27 -6.24
CA ALA A 249 -24.57 -0.05 -6.22
C ALA A 249 -23.85 -0.34 -4.89
N CYS A 250 -23.20 0.66 -4.30
CA CYS A 250 -22.59 0.54 -2.97
C CYS A 250 -23.65 0.26 -1.90
N GLN A 251 -24.76 0.99 -1.92
CA GLN A 251 -25.87 0.81 -0.98
C GLN A 251 -26.54 -0.56 -1.15
N GLU A 252 -26.76 -1.01 -2.38
CA GLU A 252 -27.31 -2.36 -2.62
C GLU A 252 -26.37 -3.44 -2.06
N LEU A 253 -25.06 -3.30 -2.31
CA LEU A 253 -24.04 -4.23 -1.81
C LEU A 253 -23.97 -4.23 -0.28
N GLN A 254 -23.96 -3.05 0.35
CA GLN A 254 -23.98 -2.90 1.80
C GLN A 254 -25.22 -3.55 2.41
N LYS A 255 -26.41 -3.28 1.86
CA LYS A 255 -27.67 -3.89 2.32
C LYS A 255 -27.62 -5.41 2.23
N ALA A 256 -27.11 -5.95 1.13
CA ALA A 256 -26.99 -7.39 0.93
C ALA A 256 -26.05 -8.04 1.96
N LEU A 257 -24.90 -7.41 2.25
CA LEU A 257 -23.97 -7.87 3.29
C LEU A 257 -24.62 -7.82 4.68
N ILE A 258 -25.22 -6.69 5.05
CA ILE A 258 -25.89 -6.53 6.35
C ILE A 258 -27.00 -7.58 6.51
N GLN A 259 -27.81 -7.81 5.47
CA GLN A 259 -28.87 -8.82 5.50
C GLN A 259 -28.30 -10.23 5.71
N TYR A 260 -27.21 -10.58 5.01
CA TYR A 260 -26.52 -11.85 5.19
C TYR A 260 -26.10 -12.05 6.65
N TYR A 261 -25.38 -11.09 7.24
CA TYR A 261 -24.92 -11.21 8.63
C TYR A 261 -26.07 -11.17 9.65
N LYS A 262 -27.16 -10.43 9.40
CA LYS A 262 -28.36 -10.47 10.26
C LYS A 262 -29.04 -11.83 10.24
N SER A 263 -29.01 -12.54 9.11
CA SER A 263 -29.56 -13.89 8.98
C SER A 263 -28.62 -15.00 9.47
N SER A 264 -27.35 -14.69 9.72
CA SER A 264 -26.36 -15.67 10.18
C SER A 264 -26.30 -15.68 11.71
N SER A 265 -26.52 -16.84 12.31
CA SER A 265 -26.41 -17.05 13.76
C SER A 265 -24.96 -17.04 14.27
N ASP A 266 -24.00 -17.31 13.38
CA ASP A 266 -22.64 -17.71 13.77
C ASP A 266 -21.62 -16.57 13.67
N CYS A 267 -21.99 -15.45 13.05
CA CYS A 267 -21.12 -14.30 12.88
C CYS A 267 -21.95 -13.02 12.89
N PRO A 268 -22.09 -12.33 14.04
CA PRO A 268 -22.65 -11.00 14.03
C PRO A 268 -21.64 -10.08 13.36
N GLY A 269 -21.84 -9.79 12.07
CA GLY A 269 -21.05 -8.81 11.33
C GLY A 269 -21.00 -7.51 12.14
N PHE A 270 -19.81 -7.17 12.63
CA PHE A 270 -19.63 -6.12 13.63
C PHE A 270 -19.59 -4.73 12.99
N SER A 271 -19.04 -4.62 11.78
CA SER A 271 -18.81 -3.31 11.14
C SER A 271 -18.71 -3.43 9.63
N ILE A 272 -19.79 -3.11 8.92
CA ILE A 272 -19.89 -3.23 7.45
C ILE A 272 -20.16 -1.86 6.85
N VAL A 273 -19.27 -1.42 5.97
CA VAL A 273 -19.41 -0.17 5.23
C VAL A 273 -18.93 -0.35 3.79
N VAL A 274 -19.75 0.07 2.85
CA VAL A 274 -19.44 0.10 1.41
C VAL A 274 -19.81 1.48 0.89
N ILE A 275 -18.81 2.27 0.52
CA ILE A 275 -18.96 3.68 0.16
C ILE A 275 -18.28 3.93 -1.18
N GLN A 276 -18.89 4.79 -1.99
CA GLN A 276 -18.23 5.30 -3.18
C GLN A 276 -17.10 6.26 -2.78
N LEU A 277 -15.87 5.98 -3.24
CA LEU A 277 -14.62 6.68 -2.85
C LEU A 277 -14.63 8.21 -3.13
N LYS A 278 -15.55 8.71 -3.95
CA LYS A 278 -15.68 10.14 -4.31
C LYS A 278 -17.06 10.72 -4.01
N SER A 279 -17.91 10.01 -3.26
CA SER A 279 -19.26 10.49 -2.96
C SER A 279 -19.25 11.48 -1.79
N ARG A 280 -19.89 12.64 -2.01
CA ARG A 280 -20.17 13.61 -0.93
C ARG A 280 -21.23 13.10 0.03
N VAL A 281 -22.21 12.33 -0.46
CA VAL A 281 -23.22 11.68 0.40
C VAL A 281 -22.55 10.57 1.20
N GLY A 282 -21.72 9.75 0.54
CA GLY A 282 -20.92 8.72 1.17
C GLY A 282 -19.95 9.24 2.23
N LEU A 283 -19.48 10.50 2.14
CA LEU A 283 -18.69 11.12 3.21
C LEU A 283 -19.47 11.23 4.53
N TYR A 284 -20.77 11.60 4.50
CA TYR A 284 -21.58 11.65 5.71
C TYR A 284 -21.81 10.27 6.30
N ASP A 285 -22.12 9.28 5.44
CA ASP A 285 -22.27 7.88 5.85
C ASP A 285 -20.98 7.35 6.47
N TYR A 286 -19.82 7.72 5.91
CA TYR A 286 -18.51 7.38 6.45
C TYR A 286 -18.28 8.03 7.81
N LEU A 287 -18.55 9.33 7.96
CA LEU A 287 -18.33 10.03 9.23
C LEU A 287 -19.22 9.45 10.33
N ASP A 288 -20.48 9.12 10.02
CA ASP A 288 -21.38 8.46 10.95
C ASP A 288 -20.89 7.04 11.31
N PHE A 289 -20.40 6.29 10.32
CA PHE A 289 -19.76 5.00 10.53
C PHE A 289 -18.52 5.09 11.45
N VAL A 290 -17.60 6.03 11.21
CA VAL A 290 -16.39 6.23 12.03
C VAL A 290 -16.75 6.59 13.47
N ARG A 291 -17.78 7.41 13.69
CA ARG A 291 -18.25 7.77 15.03
C ARG A 291 -18.72 6.56 15.84
N LYS A 292 -19.29 5.55 15.16
CA LYS A 292 -19.81 4.32 15.77
C LYS A 292 -18.76 3.21 15.87
N MET A 293 -17.63 3.35 15.20
CA MET A 293 -16.56 2.36 15.17
C MET A 293 -15.66 2.46 16.41
N PRO A 294 -15.29 1.34 17.06
CA PRO A 294 -14.30 1.37 18.13
C PRO A 294 -12.99 2.02 17.67
N ARG A 295 -12.46 2.95 18.47
CA ARG A 295 -11.27 3.74 18.11
C ARG A 295 -10.07 2.88 17.72
N ASN A 296 -9.90 1.71 18.33
CA ASN A 296 -8.78 0.81 18.03
C ASN A 296 -8.89 0.25 16.61
N HIS A 297 -10.07 -0.24 16.20
CA HIS A 297 -10.28 -0.70 14.84
C HIS A 297 -10.04 0.44 13.83
N TYR A 298 -10.52 1.65 14.13
CA TYR A 298 -10.31 2.80 13.25
C TYR A 298 -8.82 3.11 13.05
N LYS A 299 -8.02 3.09 14.13
CA LYS A 299 -6.57 3.32 14.08
C LYS A 299 -5.80 2.19 13.39
N GLU A 300 -6.21 0.95 13.60
CA GLU A 300 -5.48 -0.24 13.15
C GLU A 300 -5.76 -0.58 11.68
N ILE A 301 -6.96 -0.34 11.17
CA ILE A 301 -7.34 -0.77 9.81
C ILE A 301 -7.86 0.32 8.89
N THR A 302 -8.64 1.28 9.39
CA THR A 302 -9.24 2.33 8.55
C THR A 302 -8.20 3.41 8.24
N ARG A 303 -7.64 4.02 9.29
CA ARG A 303 -6.60 5.04 9.18
C ARG A 303 -5.29 4.37 8.81
N PHE A 304 -4.70 4.79 7.69
CA PHE A 304 -3.30 4.45 7.43
C PHE A 304 -2.42 5.27 8.38
N GLN A 305 -1.90 4.63 9.43
CA GLN A 305 -0.97 5.25 10.36
C GLN A 305 0.34 4.44 10.36
N PRO A 306 1.37 4.88 9.60
CA PRO A 306 2.65 4.21 9.63
C PRO A 306 3.31 4.42 11.00
N ARG A 307 4.06 3.41 11.48
CA ARG A 307 4.82 3.50 12.74
C ARG A 307 6.19 4.17 12.58
N VAL A 308 6.51 4.60 11.36
CA VAL A 308 7.71 5.41 11.10
C VAL A 308 7.50 6.76 11.77
N ASP A 309 8.43 7.17 12.65
CA ASP A 309 8.34 8.44 13.37
C ASP A 309 8.07 9.58 12.38
N GLN A 310 6.89 10.18 12.53
CA GLN A 310 6.55 11.41 11.85
C GLN A 310 7.36 12.50 12.53
N PHE A 311 8.42 12.99 11.90
CA PHE A 311 8.97 14.30 12.24
C PHE A 311 7.89 15.32 11.91
N MET A 312 7.01 15.55 12.88
CA MET A 312 6.05 16.64 12.89
C MET A 312 6.88 17.90 13.01
N SER A 313 7.03 18.67 11.93
CA SER A 313 7.37 20.08 12.08
C SER A 313 6.14 20.72 12.72
N GLU A 314 6.12 20.83 14.05
CA GLU A 314 5.18 21.68 14.77
C GLU A 314 5.33 23.11 14.25
N THR A 315 4.57 23.46 13.21
CA THR A 315 4.36 24.87 12.89
C THR A 315 3.20 25.31 13.75
N ARG A 316 3.50 25.72 14.99
CA ARG A 316 2.57 26.53 15.78
C ARG A 316 2.34 27.83 15.01
N VAL A 317 1.12 28.04 14.50
CA VAL A 317 0.51 29.37 14.33
C VAL A 317 -0.98 29.24 14.63
#